data_AF-A0A9D5EA06-F1
#
_entry.id   AF-A0A9D5EA06-F1
#
_cell.length_a   1.000
_cell.length_b   1.000
_cell.length_c   1.000
_cell.angle_alpha   90.00
_cell.angle_beta   90.00
_cell.angle_gamma   90.00
#
_symmetry.space_group_name_H-M   'P 1'
#
loop_
_entity.id
_entity.type
_entity.pdbx_description
1 polymer ?
#
loop_
_entity_poly.entity_id
_entity_poly.type
_entity_poly.pdbx_seq_one_letter_code
_entity_poly.pdbx_strand_id
1 'polypeptide(L)' 'MARNDLALTQQHLDVIGQEYGAVGLSTDELPYTPEFADLHARCCQRLGVGLSEAELWRALVRLRKAKKPARKKR' A
#
# COMPACT_ATOMS: atom_id res chain seq x y z
N MET A 1 21.85 8.99 8.00
CA MET A 1 20.64 9.57 7.35
C MET A 1 19.43 8.88 7.95
N ALA A 2 18.65 9.62 8.74
CA ALA A 2 17.48 9.07 9.42
C ALA A 2 16.48 8.56 8.38
N ARG A 3 16.05 7.30 8.51
CA ARG A 3 14.90 6.76 7.78
C ARG A 3 13.72 7.66 8.15
N ASN A 4 13.37 8.55 7.24
CA ASN A 4 12.14 9.32 7.31
C ASN A 4 11.04 8.29 7.02
N ASP A 5 10.62 7.51 8.03
CA ASP A 5 9.35 6.80 7.99
C ASP A 5 8.30 7.92 7.85
N LEU A 6 7.97 8.28 6.60
CA LEU A 6 6.87 9.20 6.33
C LEU A 6 5.70 8.64 7.13
N ALA A 7 5.18 9.43 8.06
CA ALA A 7 3.97 9.08 8.78
C ALA A 7 2.86 9.02 7.73
N LEU A 8 2.70 7.86 7.08
CA LEU A 8 1.65 7.58 6.12
C LEU A 8 0.34 7.87 6.86
N THR A 9 -0.30 8.96 6.46
CA THR A 9 -1.55 9.38 7.04
C THR A 9 -2.64 8.39 6.65
N GLN A 10 -3.76 8.41 7.37
CA GLN A 10 -4.90 7.57 7.04
C GLN A 10 -5.39 7.80 5.60
N GLN A 11 -5.30 9.04 5.10
CA GLN A 11 -5.63 9.39 3.72
C GLN A 11 -4.70 8.69 2.72
N HIS A 12 -3.39 8.62 3.01
CA HIS A 12 -2.46 7.90 2.13
C HIS A 12 -2.78 6.40 2.08
N LEU A 13 -3.10 5.80 3.24
CA LEU A 13 -3.48 4.40 3.32
C LEU A 13 -4.78 4.10 2.55
N ASP A 14 -5.74 5.03 2.55
CA ASP A 14 -7.00 4.87 1.83
C ASP A 14 -6.77 4.81 0.30
N VAL A 15 -6.00 5.76 -0.24
CA VAL A 15 -5.63 5.79 -1.66
C VAL A 15 -4.86 4.53 -2.05
N ILE A 16 -3.86 4.13 -1.26
CA ILE A 16 -3.09 2.90 -1.51
C ILE A 16 -4.02 1.67 -1.50
N GLY A 17 -4.97 1.62 -0.57
CA GLY A 17 -5.95 0.54 -0.48
C GLY A 17 -6.90 0.48 -1.68
N GLN A 18 -7.30 1.64 -2.21
CA GLN A 18 -8.14 1.76 -3.40
C GLN A 18 -7.40 1.29 -4.66
N GLU A 19 -6.18 1.79 -4.88
CA GLU A 19 -5.34 1.39 -6.03
C GLU A 19 -5.00 -0.09 -5.96
N TYR A 20 -4.63 -0.61 -4.78
CA TYR A 20 -4.35 -2.02 -4.57
C TYR A 20 -5.57 -2.90 -4.86
N GLY A 21 -6.77 -2.44 -4.48
CA GLY A 21 -8.02 -3.13 -4.78
C GLY A 21 -8.28 -3.29 -6.28
N ALA A 22 -7.75 -2.38 -7.12
CA ALA A 22 -7.87 -2.45 -8.57
C ALA A 22 -6.91 -3.46 -9.22
N VAL A 23 -5.78 -3.76 -8.56
CA VAL A 23 -4.77 -4.71 -9.08
C VAL A 23 -5.25 -6.16 -8.96
N GLY A 24 -5.98 -6.50 -7.90
CA GLY A 24 -6.53 -7.84 -7.70
C GLY A 24 -5.49 -8.94 -7.37
N LEU A 25 -4.21 -8.60 -7.27
CA LEU A 25 -3.12 -9.54 -6.93
C LEU A 25 -2.93 -9.68 -5.42
N SER A 26 -2.54 -10.88 -4.98
CA SER A 26 -2.18 -11.14 -3.59
C SER A 26 -0.89 -10.39 -3.24
N THR A 27 -0.83 -9.85 -2.01
CA THR A 27 0.35 -9.09 -1.56
C THR A 27 1.63 -9.91 -1.70
N ASP A 28 1.59 -11.21 -1.46
CA ASP A 28 2.73 -12.13 -1.59
C ASP A 28 3.25 -12.33 -3.02
N GLU A 29 2.45 -12.03 -4.05
CA GLU A 29 2.82 -12.14 -5.47
C GLU A 29 3.33 -10.81 -6.06
N LEU A 30 3.18 -9.69 -5.34
CA LEU A 30 3.56 -8.36 -5.81
C LEU A 30 5.04 -7.99 -5.75
N PRO A 31 5.93 -8.53 -4.88
CA PRO A 31 7.29 -8.03 -4.86
C PRO A 31 8.00 -8.36 -6.19
N TYR A 32 8.62 -7.33 -6.78
CA TYR A 32 9.37 -7.39 -8.04
C TYR A 32 8.56 -7.67 -9.32
N THR A 33 7.25 -7.42 -9.30
CA THR A 33 6.42 -7.48 -10.51
C THR A 33 6.24 -6.10 -11.15
N PRO A 34 6.05 -6.02 -12.48
CA PRO A 34 5.74 -4.77 -13.13
C PRO A 34 4.47 -4.12 -12.56
N GLU A 35 3.48 -4.93 -12.14
CA GLU A 35 2.24 -4.46 -11.51
C GLU A 35 2.49 -3.70 -10.20
N PHE A 36 3.51 -4.08 -9.43
CA PHE A 36 3.90 -3.37 -8.22
C PHE A 36 4.60 -2.05 -8.53
N ALA A 37 5.46 -2.02 -9.56
CA ALA A 37 6.08 -0.78 -10.03
C ALA A 37 5.03 0.20 -10.56
N ASP A 38 4.04 -0.31 -11.30
CA ASP A 38 2.90 0.45 -11.80
C ASP A 38 2.01 0.99 -10.65
N LEU A 39 1.73 0.15 -9.64
CA LEU A 39 1.02 0.55 -8.43
C LEU A 39 1.78 1.65 -7.67
N HIS A 40 3.09 1.50 -7.57
CA HIS A 40 3.96 2.48 -6.92
C HIS A 40 3.97 3.81 -7.64
N ALA A 41 4.12 3.81 -8.96
CA ALA A 41 4.03 5.01 -9.78
C ALA A 41 2.67 5.71 -9.64
N ARG A 42 1.56 4.96 -9.68
CA ARG A 42 0.21 5.50 -9.48
C ARG A 42 0.03 6.12 -8.10
N CYS A 43 0.50 5.43 -7.05
CA CYS A 43 0.43 5.94 -5.68
C CYS A 43 1.27 7.22 -5.52
N CYS A 44 2.50 7.25 -6.02
CA CYS A 44 3.35 8.46 -6.01
C CYS A 44 2.70 9.62 -6.75
N GLN A 45 2.09 9.36 -7.90
CA GLN A 45 1.40 10.37 -8.70
C GLN A 45 0.15 10.94 -7.99
N ARG A 46 -0.67 10.08 -7.37
CA ARG A 46 -1.89 10.53 -6.67
C ARG A 46 -1.61 11.21 -5.35
N LEU A 47 -0.65 10.71 -4.60
CA LEU A 47 -0.31 11.25 -3.29
C LEU A 47 0.61 12.46 -3.39
N GLY A 48 1.28 12.66 -4.53
CA GLY A 48 2.24 13.74 -4.73
C GLY A 48 3.47 13.63 -3.83
N VAL A 49 3.72 12.45 -3.25
CA VAL A 49 4.85 12.17 -2.36
C VAL A 49 5.77 11.14 -2.99
N GLY A 50 7.08 11.32 -2.79
CA GLY A 50 8.10 10.34 -3.17
C GLY A 50 8.13 9.17 -2.19
N LEU A 51 7.09 8.33 -2.21
CA LEU A 51 7.07 7.08 -1.46
C LEU A 51 8.16 6.15 -2.01
N SER A 52 8.85 5.43 -1.15
CA SER A 52 9.71 4.31 -1.56
C SER A 52 8.89 3.03 -1.71
N GLU A 53 9.33 2.10 -2.56
CA GLU A 53 8.74 0.77 -2.70
C GLU A 53 8.58 0.05 -1.34
N ALA A 54 9.59 0.17 -0.47
CA ALA A 54 9.55 -0.39 0.88
C ALA A 54 8.46 0.23 1.76
N GLU A 55 8.16 1.52 1.59
CA GLU A 55 7.11 2.21 2.35
C GLU A 55 5.72 1.82 1.85
N LEU A 56 5.54 1.74 0.53
CA LEU A 56 4.34 1.22 -0.09
C LEU A 56 4.06 -0.21 0.39
N TRP A 57 5.09 -1.06 0.40
CA TRP A 57 4.97 -2.42 0.90
C TRP A 57 4.55 -2.48 2.37
N ARG A 58 5.18 -1.67 3.23
CA ARG A 58 4.78 -1.56 4.65
C ARG A 58 3.32 -1.11 4.79
N ALA A 59 2.88 -0.15 3.98
CA ALA A 59 1.51 0.32 3.95
C ALA A 59 0.54 -0.79 3.55
N LEU A 60 0.86 -1.55 2.49
CA LEU A 60 0.07 -2.71 2.04
C LEU A 60 -0.03 -3.80 3.12
N VAL A 61 1.08 -4.13 3.79
CA VAL A 61 1.07 -5.10 4.90
C VAL A 61 0.23 -4.60 6.07
N ARG A 62 0.31 -3.30 6.41
CA ARG A 62 -0.54 -2.68 7.45
C ARG A 62 -2.00 -2.72 7.04
N LEU A 63 -2.34 -2.42 5.79
CA LEU A 63 -3.68 -2.52 5.23
C LEU A 63 -4.20 -3.96 5.24
N ARG A 64 -3.38 -4.97 4.91
CA ARG A 64 -3.75 -6.39 5.00
C ARG A 64 -4.04 -6.80 6.45
N LYS A 65 -3.25 -6.32 7.41
CA LYS A 65 -3.52 -6.51 8.85
C LYS A 65 -4.78 -5.76 9.30
N ALA A 66 -5.00 -4.55 8.79
CA ALA A 66 -6.15 -3.70 9.13
C ALA A 66 -7.45 -4.08 8.39
N LYS A 67 -7.38 -4.80 7.25
CA LYS A 67 -8.49 -5.50 6.57
C LYS A 67 -8.82 -6.83 7.26
N LYS A 68 -7.98 -7.31 8.18
CA LYS A 68 -8.37 -8.29 9.20
C LYS A 68 -8.87 -7.60 10.47
N PRO A 69 -10.13 -7.13 10.50
CA PRO A 69 -10.91 -7.17 11.72
C PRO A 69 -12.29 -7.79 11.46
N ALA A 70 -12.69 -8.68 12.36
CA ALA A 70 -13.99 -9.35 12.44
C ALA A 70 -14.32 -10.36 11.33
N ARG A 71 -13.95 -11.61 11.61
CA ARG A 71 -14.90 -12.72 11.46
C ARG A 71 -16.20 -12.30 12.16
N LYS A 72 -17.17 -11.75 11.42
CA LYS A 72 -18.52 -11.56 11.93
C LYS A 72 -19.16 -12.96 11.98
N LYS A 73 -19.02 -13.63 13.13
CA LYS A 73 -20.07 -14.54 13.58
C LYS A 73 -21.30 -13.66 13.76
N ARG A 74 -22.36 -13.94 13.01
CA ARG A 74 -23.77 -14.02 13.43
C ARG A 74 -24.65 -14.05 12.19
#